data_AF-A0A922WTD7-F1
#
_entry.id   AF-A0A922WTD7-F1
#
_cell.length_a   1.000
_cell.length_b   1.000
_cell.length_c   1.000
_cell.angle_alpha   90.00
_cell.angle_beta   90.00
_cell.angle_gamma   90.00
#
_symmetry.space_group_name_H-M   'P 1'
#
loop_
_entity.id
_entity.type
_entity.pdbx_description
1 polymer ?
#
loop_
_entity_poly.entity_id
_entity_poly.type
_entity_poly.pdbx_seq_one_letter_code
_entity_poly.pdbx_strand_id
1 'polypeptide(L)' 'MASTAVSSHRNALQSKHAGLEARLRDEMARPVPDTAMIQSLKKQKLRLKEEMTGV' A
#
# COMPACT_ATOMS: atom_id res chain seq x y z
N MET A 1 -11.97 -24.35 -9.69
CA MET A 1 -10.86 -23.56 -10.28
C MET A 1 -11.08 -22.04 -10.25
N ALA A 2 -12.30 -21.49 -10.10
CA ALA A 2 -12.53 -20.03 -10.09
C ALA A 2 -12.12 -19.29 -8.79
N SER A 3 -12.03 -19.98 -7.64
CA SER A 3 -11.80 -19.33 -6.33
C SER A 3 -10.35 -18.91 -6.05
N THR A 4 -9.36 -19.41 -6.80
CA THR A 4 -7.94 -19.09 -6.57
C THR A 4 -7.56 -17.72 -7.13
N ALA A 5 -8.14 -17.30 -8.26
CA ALA A 5 -7.81 -16.03 -8.92
C ALA A 5 -8.16 -14.79 -8.05
N VAL A 6 -9.32 -14.82 -7.37
CA VAL A 6 -9.75 -13.75 -6.45
C VAL A 6 -8.84 -13.69 -5.21
N SER A 7 -8.37 -14.84 -4.73
CA SER A 7 -7.39 -14.92 -3.63
C SER A 7 -6.03 -14.34 -4.05
N SER A 8 -5.53 -14.71 -5.22
CA SER A 8 -4.26 -14.19 -5.76
C SER A 8 -4.31 -12.68 -5.99
N HIS A 9 -5.43 -12.14 -6.48
CA HIS A 9 -5.59 -10.71 -6.67
C HIS A 9 -5.54 -9.93 -5.34
N ARG A 10 -6.28 -10.37 -4.32
CA ARG A 10 -6.22 -9.77 -2.97
C ARG A 10 -4.83 -9.88 -2.34
N ASN A 11 -4.16 -11.02 -2.50
CA ASN A 11 -2.79 -11.22 -1.99
C ASN A 11 -1.79 -10.27 -2.67
N ALA A 12 -1.95 -10.03 -3.98
CA ALA A 12 -1.13 -9.07 -4.71
C ALA A 12 -1.37 -7.63 -4.21
N LEU A 13 -2.63 -7.23 -4.00
CA LEU A 13 -2.97 -5.92 -3.41
C LEU A 13 -2.42 -5.76 -1.99
N GLN A 14 -2.57 -6.79 -1.15
CA GLN A 14 -2.04 -6.83 0.22
C GLN A 14 -0.52 -6.67 0.23
N SER A 15 0.19 -7.36 -0.67
CA SER A 15 1.65 -7.28 -0.79
C SER A 15 2.11 -5.89 -1.23
N LYS A 16 1.41 -5.28 -2.18
CA LYS A 16 1.67 -3.89 -2.59
C LYS A 16 1.44 -2.90 -1.44
N HIS A 17 0.34 -3.06 -0.71
CA HIS A 17 0.02 -2.24 0.45
C HIS A 17 1.09 -2.36 1.56
N ALA A 18 1.54 -3.59 1.86
CA ALA A 18 2.62 -3.83 2.81
C ALA A 18 3.95 -3.18 2.37
N GLY A 19 4.26 -3.21 1.06
CA GLY A 19 5.42 -2.55 0.50
C GLY A 19 5.39 -1.02 0.64
N LEU A 20 4.22 -0.41 0.41
CA LEU A 20 4.04 1.04 0.62
C LEU A 20 4.17 1.42 2.09
N GLU A 21 3.66 0.59 3.01
CA GLU A 21 3.80 0.80 4.45
C GLU A 21 5.24 0.71 4.93
N ALA A 22 6.03 -0.22 4.40
CA ALA A 22 7.46 -0.29 4.69
C ALA A 22 8.16 1.01 4.24
N ARG A 23 7.95 1.44 2.98
CA ARG A 23 8.53 2.68 2.45
C ARG A 23 8.12 3.91 3.24
N LEU A 24 6.86 3.98 3.68
CA LEU A 24 6.37 5.08 4.50
C LEU A 24 7.05 5.13 5.86
N ARG A 25 7.22 3.97 6.52
CA ARG A 25 7.94 3.87 7.80
C ARG A 25 9.40 4.24 7.64
N ASP A 26 10.05 3.77 6.59
CA ASP A 26 11.46 4.07 6.30
C ASP A 26 11.65 5.57 6.09
N GLU A 27 10.79 6.21 5.29
CA GLU A 27 10.86 7.66 5.04
C GLU A 27 10.57 8.49 6.30
N MET A 28 9.59 8.07 7.11
CA MET A 28 9.28 8.73 8.38
C MET A 28 10.38 8.55 9.45
N ALA A 29 11.18 7.49 9.36
CA ALA A 29 12.30 7.24 10.27
C ALA A 29 13.55 8.06 9.90
N ARG A 30 13.57 8.73 8.74
CA ARG A 30 14.70 9.57 8.34
C ARG A 30 14.79 10.81 9.24
N PRO A 31 16.01 11.27 9.59
CA PRO A 31 16.20 12.49 10.38
C PRO A 31 15.58 13.75 9.75
N VAL A 32 15.52 13.79 8.41
CA VAL A 32 14.84 14.83 7.63
C VAL A 32 13.90 14.13 6.64
N PRO A 33 12.63 13.93 7.01
CA PRO A 33 11.66 13.25 6.15
C PRO A 33 11.25 14.12 4.94
N ASP A 34 11.12 13.51 3.77
CA ASP A 34 10.47 14.12 2.62
C ASP A 34 8.94 14.05 2.79
N THR A 35 8.36 15.20 3.14
CA THR A 35 6.92 15.31 3.37
C THR A 35 6.11 15.10 2.10
N ALA A 36 6.59 15.47 0.91
CA ALA A 36 5.91 15.24 -0.35
C ALA A 36 5.88 13.74 -0.68
N MET A 37 6.99 13.05 -0.45
CA MET A 37 7.07 11.59 -0.61
C MET A 37 6.13 10.88 0.36
N ILE A 38 6.13 11.24 1.64
CA ILE A 38 5.20 10.70 2.66
C ILE A 38 3.74 10.89 2.23
N GLN A 39 3.35 12.08 1.76
CA GLN A 39 1.99 12.34 1.30
C GLN A 39 1.63 11.49 0.07
N SER A 40 2.56 11.32 -0.86
CA SER A 40 2.36 10.47 -2.05
C SER A 40 2.16 9.00 -1.66
N LEU A 41 2.96 8.49 -0.72
CA LEU A 41 2.88 7.11 -0.22
C LEU A 41 1.55 6.87 0.51
N LYS A 42 1.12 7.82 1.36
CA LYS A 42 -0.19 7.74 2.04
C LYS A 42 -1.36 7.73 1.06
N LYS A 43 -1.32 8.55 0.00
CA LYS A 43 -2.36 8.55 -1.05
C LYS A 43 -2.40 7.22 -1.81
N GLN A 44 -1.25 6.68 -2.17
CA GLN A 44 -1.17 5.37 -2.85
C GLN A 44 -1.70 4.23 -1.96
N LYS A 45 -1.36 4.26 -0.67
CA LYS A 45 -1.87 3.30 0.31
C LYS A 45 -3.38 3.39 0.47
N LEU A 46 -3.93 4.61 0.51
CA LEU A 46 -5.39 4.82 0.60
C LEU A 46 -6.11 4.20 -0.61
N ARG A 47 -5.62 4.46 -1.83
CA ARG A 47 -6.18 3.88 -3.07
C ARG A 47 -6.15 2.36 -3.07
N LEU A 48 -5.04 1.75 -2.68
CA LEU A 48 -4.96 0.28 -2.58
C LEU A 48 -5.91 -0.27 -1.51
N LYS A 49 -6.09 0.45 -0.40
CA LYS A 49 -7.05 0.07 0.64
C LYS A 49 -8.47 0.12 0.08
N GLU A 50 -8.84 1.17 -0.64
CA GLU A 50 -10.14 1.32 -1.32
C GLU A 50 -10.37 0.19 -2.33
N GLU A 51 -9.38 -0.10 -3.19
CA GLU A 51 -9.43 -1.24 -4.13
C GLU A 51 -9.63 -2.59 -3.42
N MET A 52 -9.06 -2.78 -2.23
CA MET A 52 -9.24 -4.01 -1.45
C MET A 52 -10.60 -4.09 -0.75
N THR A 53 -11.13 -2.95 -0.28
CA THR A 53 -12.43 -2.89 0.42
C THR A 53 -13.62 -2.76 -0.52
N GLY A 54 -13.40 -2.35 -1.78
CA GLY A 54 -14.45 -2.16 -2.77
C GLY A 54 -15.41 -1.00 -2.44
N VAL A 55 -14.93 0.00 -1.71
CA VAL A 55 -15.67 1.22 -1.33
C VAL A 55 -15.24 2.37 -2.22
#